data_AF-A0A7Y7C271-F1
#
_entry.id   AF-A0A7Y7C271-F1
#
_cell.length_a   1.000
_cell.length_b   1.000
_cell.length_c   1.000
_cell.angle_alpha   90.00
_cell.angle_beta   90.00
_cell.angle_gamma   90.00
#
_symmetry.space_group_name_H-M   'P 1'
#
loop_
_entity.id
_entity.type
_entity.pdbx_description
1 polymer ?
#
loop_
_entity_poly.entity_id
_entity_poly.type
_entity_poly.pdbx_seq_one_letter_code
_entity_poly.pdbx_strand_id
1 'polypeptide(L)'
;MVELSTVDEGALERTLNEWTAKGWSLDGIQFAMRESSKRPAMAFILFTRQGGPAEHDEDAARGRLMRMSETGSPTAALAAEYTREHAEWAAPMISPLSAHERLARLAGLDEPEPREEGLTLEPEE
;
A
#
# COMPACT_ATOMS: atom_id res chain seq x y z
N MET A 1 -14.50 -12.48 -17.44
CA MET A 1 -15.48 -11.60 -16.77
C MET A 1 -15.59 -12.06 -15.33
N VAL A 2 -15.66 -11.13 -14.37
CA VAL A 2 -15.79 -11.43 -12.94
C VAL A 2 -17.07 -10.79 -12.43
N GLU A 3 -17.83 -11.53 -11.63
CA GLU A 3 -19.12 -11.10 -11.09
C GLU A 3 -19.03 -10.92 -9.59
N LEU A 4 -19.50 -9.77 -9.09
CA LEU A 4 -19.56 -9.47 -7.67
C LEU A 4 -21.02 -9.35 -7.24
N SER A 5 -21.42 -10.17 -6.27
CA SER A 5 -22.75 -10.15 -5.65
C SER A 5 -22.91 -9.08 -4.56
N THR A 6 -21.79 -8.51 -4.09
CA THR A 6 -21.74 -7.39 -3.16
C THR A 6 -20.77 -6.35 -3.72
N VAL A 7 -21.20 -5.09 -3.73
CA VAL A 7 -20.42 -3.97 -4.28
C VAL A 7 -20.02 -3.03 -3.13
N ASP A 8 -18.88 -3.32 -2.55
CA ASP A 8 -18.18 -2.47 -1.59
C ASP A 8 -16.77 -2.13 -2.10
N GLU A 9 -16.17 -1.09 -1.52
CA GLU A 9 -14.84 -0.61 -1.88
C GLU A 9 -13.78 -1.71 -1.79
N GLY A 10 -13.78 -2.46 -0.68
CA GLY A 10 -12.80 -3.52 -0.45
C GLY A 10 -12.96 -4.69 -1.42
N ALA A 11 -14.19 -5.12 -1.72
CA ALA A 11 -14.45 -6.19 -2.68
C ALA A 11 -14.00 -5.79 -4.09
N LEU A 12 -14.25 -4.54 -4.49
CA LEU A 12 -13.83 -4.03 -5.78
C LEU A 12 -12.31 -3.93 -5.88
N GLU A 13 -11.66 -3.33 -4.87
CA GLU A 13 -10.20 -3.19 -4.82
C GLU A 13 -9.49 -4.55 -4.87
N ARG A 14 -9.91 -5.51 -4.01
CA ARG A 14 -9.31 -6.85 -3.99
C ARG A 14 -9.42 -7.53 -5.35
N THR A 15 -10.59 -7.45 -5.98
CA THR A 15 -10.83 -8.07 -7.28
C THR A 15 -9.97 -7.42 -8.36
N LEU A 16 -9.92 -6.09 -8.41
CA LEU A 16 -9.08 -5.38 -9.37
C LEU A 16 -7.60 -5.73 -9.20
N ASN A 17 -7.08 -5.72 -7.97
CA ASN A 17 -5.68 -6.03 -7.68
C ASN A 17 -5.34 -7.49 -8.03
N GLU A 18 -6.21 -8.44 -7.69
CA GLU A 18 -5.98 -9.86 -7.99
C GLU A 18 -5.87 -10.13 -9.50
N TRP A 19 -6.78 -9.57 -10.30
CA TRP A 19 -6.81 -9.83 -11.74
C TRP A 19 -5.74 -9.05 -12.50
N THR A 20 -5.46 -7.82 -12.09
CA THR A 20 -4.35 -7.04 -12.66
C THR A 20 -2.99 -7.67 -12.35
N ALA A 21 -2.78 -8.21 -11.16
CA ALA A 21 -1.57 -8.97 -10.81
C ALA A 21 -1.37 -10.22 -11.71
N LYS A 22 -2.45 -10.82 -12.19
CA LYS A 22 -2.42 -11.95 -13.16
C LYS A 22 -2.15 -11.49 -14.61
N GLY A 23 -1.86 -10.20 -14.80
CA GLY A 23 -1.57 -9.58 -16.10
C GLY A 23 -2.82 -9.32 -16.95
N TRP A 24 -3.99 -9.17 -16.33
CA TRP A 24 -5.19 -8.73 -17.03
C TRP A 24 -5.31 -7.21 -16.98
N SER A 25 -5.70 -6.60 -18.10
CA SER A 25 -6.02 -5.17 -18.16
C SER A 25 -7.50 -4.97 -17.86
N LEU A 26 -7.82 -4.00 -17.01
CA LEU A 26 -9.20 -3.58 -16.79
C LEU A 26 -9.75 -2.94 -18.07
N ASP A 27 -10.92 -3.40 -18.50
CA ASP A 27 -11.63 -2.88 -19.68
C ASP A 27 -12.85 -2.03 -19.28
N GLY A 28 -13.62 -2.51 -18.30
CA GLY A 28 -14.77 -1.77 -17.80
C GLY A 28 -15.46 -2.43 -16.62
N ILE A 29 -16.34 -1.67 -15.97
CA ILE A 29 -17.16 -2.15 -14.85
C ILE A 29 -18.61 -1.76 -15.12
N GLN A 30 -19.52 -2.72 -15.04
CA GLN A 30 -20.96 -2.52 -15.20
C GLN A 30 -21.68 -2.79 -13.87
N PHE A 31 -22.37 -1.79 -13.36
CA PHE A 31 -23.12 -1.89 -12.11
C PHE A 31 -24.60 -2.22 -12.37
N ALA A 32 -25.11 -3.26 -11.73
CA ALA A 32 -26.53 -3.57 -11.70
C ALA A 32 -27.18 -2.85 -10.51
N MET A 33 -27.98 -1.83 -10.78
CA MET A 33 -28.68 -1.04 -9.75
C MET A 33 -29.96 -1.74 -9.28
N ARG A 34 -30.36 -1.55 -8.01
CA ARG A 34 -31.70 -1.94 -7.53
C ARG A 34 -32.64 -0.74 -7.63
N GLU A 35 -33.89 -0.96 -8.01
CA GLU A 35 -34.90 0.11 -8.16
C GLU A 35 -35.11 0.96 -6.89
N SER A 36 -34.88 0.38 -5.70
CA SER A 36 -35.07 1.08 -4.42
C SER A 36 -33.77 1.61 -3.78
N SER A 37 -32.61 1.55 -4.46
CA SER A 37 -31.32 1.89 -3.85
C SER A 37 -30.41 2.68 -4.78
N LYS A 38 -29.76 3.72 -4.23
CA LYS A 38 -28.64 4.41 -4.90
C LYS A 38 -27.34 3.60 -4.90
N ARG A 39 -27.30 2.46 -4.21
CA ARG A 39 -26.14 1.56 -4.16
C ARG A 39 -26.32 0.41 -5.14
N PRO A 40 -25.28 0.04 -5.91
CA PRO A 40 -25.31 -1.12 -6.80
C PRO A 40 -25.59 -2.42 -6.04
N ALA A 41 -26.39 -3.29 -6.64
CA ALA A 41 -26.64 -4.65 -6.17
C ALA A 41 -25.49 -5.59 -6.50
N MET A 42 -24.98 -5.47 -7.72
CA MET A 42 -23.96 -6.33 -8.30
C MET A 42 -23.08 -5.54 -9.25
N ALA A 43 -21.89 -6.06 -9.52
CA ALA A 43 -20.98 -5.51 -10.51
C ALA A 43 -20.42 -6.61 -11.41
N PHE A 44 -20.30 -6.30 -12.70
CA PHE A 44 -19.61 -7.11 -13.69
C PHE A 44 -18.33 -6.39 -14.08
N ILE A 45 -17.19 -7.03 -13.85
CA ILE A 45 -15.87 -6.47 -14.16
C ILE A 45 -15.34 -7.19 -15.41
N LEU A 46 -15.04 -6.39 -16.43
CA LEU A 46 -14.54 -6.84 -17.72
C LEU A 46 -13.03 -6.61 -17.74
N PHE A 47 -12.33 -7.67 -18.13
CA PHE A 47 -10.89 -7.68 -18.26
C PHE A 47 -10.52 -8.12 -19.67
N THR A 48 -9.56 -7.44 -20.27
CA THR A 48 -8.95 -7.80 -21.54
C THR A 48 -7.49 -8.19 -21.30
N ARG A 49 -6.93 -8.96 -22.22
CA ARG A 49 -5.54 -9.38 -22.13
C ARG A 49 -4.95 -9.47 -23.52
N GLN A 50 -3.86 -8.74 -23.75
CA GLN A 50 -3.08 -8.84 -24.97
C GLN A 50 -1.91 -9.80 -24.71
N GLY A 51 -1.98 -11.01 -25.27
CA GLY A 51 -0.98 -12.07 -25.06
C GLY A 51 -1.32 -13.07 -23.93
N GLY A 52 -0.56 -14.17 -23.85
CA GLY A 52 -0.78 -15.26 -22.87
C GLY A 52 -0.51 -14.86 -21.41
N PRO A 53 -0.75 -15.75 -20.44
CA PRO A 53 -0.41 -15.57 -19.02
C PRO A 53 0.95 -14.89 -18.84
N ALA A 54 0.97 -13.82 -18.05
CA ALA A 54 2.19 -13.14 -17.63
C ALA A 54 2.77 -14.08 -16.61
N GLU A 55 3.75 -14.87 -17.04
CA GLU A 55 4.50 -15.69 -16.10
C GLU A 55 5.15 -14.77 -15.08
N HIS A 56 4.87 -15.03 -13.81
CA HIS A 56 5.49 -14.31 -12.71
C HIS A 56 6.91 -14.86 -12.52
N ASP A 57 7.81 -14.41 -13.39
CA ASP A 57 9.23 -14.72 -13.32
C ASP A 57 9.90 -13.76 -12.34
N GLU A 58 10.07 -14.24 -11.10
CA GLU A 58 10.71 -13.49 -10.01
C GLU A 58 12.17 -13.14 -10.31
N ASP A 59 12.88 -14.00 -11.04
CA ASP A 59 14.28 -13.78 -11.38
C ASP A 59 14.41 -12.68 -12.44
N ALA A 60 13.52 -12.67 -13.43
CA ALA A 60 13.42 -11.57 -14.39
C ALA A 60 13.01 -10.25 -13.70
N ALA A 61 12.10 -10.31 -12.73
CA ALA A 61 11.69 -9.13 -11.95
C ALA A 61 12.86 -8.58 -11.11
N ARG A 62 13.60 -9.45 -10.39
CA ARG A 62 14.83 -9.08 -9.67
C ARG A 62 15.88 -8.50 -10.59
N GLY A 63 16.10 -9.12 -11.75
CA GLY A 63 17.07 -8.64 -12.74
C GLY A 63 16.73 -7.25 -13.28
N ARG A 64 15.44 -6.97 -13.55
CA ARG A 64 14.98 -5.61 -13.91
C ARG A 64 15.23 -4.61 -12.79
N LEU A 65 14.94 -4.99 -11.54
CA LEU A 65 15.14 -4.12 -10.38
C LEU A 65 16.62 -3.80 -10.14
N MET A 66 17.51 -4.80 -10.25
CA MET A 66 18.96 -4.59 -10.19
C MET A 66 19.43 -3.64 -11.28
N ARG A 67 18.99 -3.82 -12.53
CA ARG A 67 19.35 -2.92 -13.64
C ARG A 67 18.89 -1.49 -13.40
N MET A 68 17.68 -1.29 -12.86
CA MET A 68 17.18 0.03 -12.51
C MET A 68 17.98 0.68 -11.37
N SER A 69 18.49 -0.12 -10.43
CA SER A 69 19.38 0.37 -9.36
C SER A 69 20.76 0.78 -9.88
N GLU A 70 21.29 0.08 -10.88
CA GLU A 70 22.57 0.39 -11.53
C GLU A 70 22.51 1.71 -12.33
N THR A 71 21.40 1.95 -13.03
CA THR A 71 21.21 3.22 -13.76
C THR A 71 20.90 4.41 -12.85
N GLY A 72 20.68 4.15 -11.56
CA GLY A 72 20.22 5.15 -10.58
C GLY A 72 18.77 5.56 -10.80
N SER A 73 18.09 5.97 -9.73
CA SER A 73 16.76 6.55 -9.83
C SER A 73 16.85 7.99 -10.38
N PRO A 74 16.08 8.37 -11.42
CA PRO A 74 15.98 9.74 -11.87
C PRO A 74 15.59 10.70 -10.74
N THR A 75 14.75 10.22 -9.81
CA THR A 75 14.36 10.96 -8.61
C THR A 75 15.54 11.14 -7.65
N ALA A 76 16.44 10.15 -7.53
CA ALA A 76 17.63 10.27 -6.70
C ALA A 76 18.66 11.24 -7.33
N ALA A 77 18.78 11.25 -8.65
CA ALA A 77 19.62 12.23 -9.37
C ALA A 77 19.10 13.67 -9.16
N LEU A 78 17.79 13.89 -9.34
CA LEU A 78 17.14 15.17 -9.08
C LEU A 78 17.25 15.60 -7.61
N ALA A 79 17.09 14.67 -6.67
CA ALA A 79 17.26 14.95 -5.25
C ALA A 79 18.71 15.36 -4.90
N ALA A 80 19.70 14.71 -5.53
CA ALA A 80 21.11 15.07 -5.35
C ALA A 80 21.45 16.45 -5.94
N GLU A 81 20.86 16.81 -7.09
CA GLU A 81 20.99 18.16 -7.67
C GLU A 81 20.35 19.23 -6.77
N TYR A 82 19.12 19.00 -6.31
CA TYR A 82 18.43 19.88 -5.37
C TYR A 82 19.23 20.09 -4.07
N THR A 83 19.83 19.01 -3.55
CA THR A 83 20.68 19.05 -2.35
C THR A 83 21.97 19.85 -2.57
N ARG A 84 22.57 19.79 -3.77
CA ARG A 84 23.74 20.63 -4.12
C ARG A 84 23.39 22.10 -4.23
N GLU A 85 22.24 22.43 -4.81
CA GLU A 85 21.79 23.81 -4.99
C GLU A 85 21.39 24.45 -3.65
N HIS A 86 20.82 23.67 -2.72
CA HIS A 86 20.41 24.11 -1.39
C HIS A 86 21.36 23.62 -0.28
N ALA A 87 22.67 23.57 -0.55
CA ALA A 87 23.68 23.08 0.39
C ALA A 87 23.71 23.85 1.74
N GLU A 88 23.28 25.13 1.75
CA GLU A 88 23.22 25.95 2.95
C GLU A 88 22.12 25.52 3.94
N TRP A 89 21.06 24.85 3.47
CA TRP A 89 19.98 24.31 4.32
C TRP A 89 20.03 22.78 4.44
N ALA A 90 20.80 22.11 3.59
CA ALA A 90 20.88 20.65 3.51
C ALA A 90 22.00 20.04 4.35
N ALA A 91 22.35 20.65 5.48
CA ALA A 91 23.17 19.94 6.48
C ALA A 91 22.37 18.70 6.94
N PRO A 92 22.95 17.50 6.98
CA PRO A 92 22.30 16.38 7.61
C PRO A 92 22.14 16.76 9.08
N MET A 93 20.92 17.09 9.48
CA MET A 93 20.52 17.01 10.88
C MET A 93 20.65 15.54 11.24
N ILE A 94 21.85 15.11 11.61
CA ILE A 94 22.11 13.81 12.20
C ILE A 94 21.32 13.82 13.49
N SER A 95 20.08 13.38 13.39
CA SER A 95 19.24 13.14 14.55
C SER A 95 20.00 12.17 15.44
N PRO A 96 20.14 12.45 16.75
CA PRO A 96 20.80 11.54 17.68
C PRO A 96 20.06 10.19 17.76
N LEU A 97 18.81 10.16 17.33
CA LEU A 97 18.00 8.95 17.19
C LEU A 97 18.11 8.38 15.78
N SER A 98 18.24 7.05 15.70
CA SER A 98 18.13 6.31 14.45
C SER A 98 16.78 6.56 13.76
N ALA A 99 16.70 6.33 12.45
CA ALA A 99 15.43 6.44 11.72
C ALA A 99 14.34 5.52 12.31
N HIS A 100 14.74 4.36 12.82
CA HIS A 100 13.86 3.39 13.46
C HIS A 100 13.28 3.92 14.78
N GLU A 101 14.11 4.46 15.67
CA GLU A 101 13.65 5.02 16.97
C GLU A 101 12.70 6.20 16.79
N ARG A 102 12.93 7.05 15.78
CA ARG A 102 12.01 8.16 15.49
C ARG A 102 10.63 7.67 15.09
N LEU A 103 10.57 6.62 14.28
CA LEU A 103 9.31 5.98 13.89
C LEU A 103 8.62 5.31 15.09
N ALA A 104 9.37 4.58 15.92
CA ALA A 104 8.83 3.95 17.12
C ALA A 104 8.22 4.97 18.10
N ARG A 105 8.89 6.10 18.30
CA ARG A 105 8.41 7.19 19.16
C ARG A 105 7.18 7.90 18.59
N LEU A 106 7.14 8.15 17.29
CA LEU A 106 5.95 8.71 16.62
C LEU A 106 4.75 7.76 16.68
N ALA A 107 5.02 6.45 16.63
CA ALA A 107 4.00 5.40 16.74
C ALA A 107 3.55 5.13 18.19
N GLY A 108 4.12 5.81 19.19
CA GLY A 108 3.78 5.62 20.60
C GLY A 108 4.22 4.28 21.19
N LEU A 109 5.10 3.55 20.51
CA LEU A 109 5.52 2.19 20.89
C LEU A 109 6.61 2.17 21.98
N ASP A 110 7.02 3.34 22.47
CA ASP A 110 8.07 3.54 23.48
C ASP A 110 7.48 3.91 24.85
N GLU A 111 6.14 3.97 24.98
CA GLU A 111 5.47 4.15 26.27
C GLU A 111 5.50 2.83 27.05
N PRO A 112 5.99 2.82 28.31
CA PRO A 112 5.90 1.62 29.13
C PRO A 112 4.43 1.31 29.38
N GLU A 113 4.02 0.08 29.03
CA GLU A 113 2.69 -0.48 29.31
C GLU A 113 2.24 -0.07 30.74
N PRO A 114 1.09 0.61 30.89
CA PRO A 114 0.60 1.00 32.20
C PRO A 114 0.42 -0.25 33.04
N ARG A 115 1.01 -0.26 34.23
CA ARG A 115 0.80 -1.35 35.20
C ARG A 115 -0.69 -1.40 35.52
N GLU A 116 -1.36 -2.48 35.10
CA GLU A 116 -2.73 -2.74 35.51
C GLU A 116 -2.76 -2.88 37.04
N GLU A 117 -3.24 -1.83 37.72
CA GLU A 117 -3.57 -1.92 39.14
C GLU A 117 -4.77 -2.87 39.26
N GLY A 118 -4.47 -4.08 39.73
CA GLY A 118 -5.47 -5.12 39.96
C GLY A 118 -6.62 -4.60 40.80
N LEU A 119 -7.84 -4.81 40.31
CA LEU A 119 -9.08 -4.45 40.98
C LEU A 119 -9.16 -5.21 42.33
N THR A 120 -8.77 -4.57 43.42
CA THR A 120 -9.03 -5.09 44.77
C THR A 120 -10.53 -5.02 45.02
N LEU A 121 -11.20 -6.16 44.93
CA LEU A 121 -12.55 -6.34 45.45
C LEU A 121 -12.46 -6.32 46.99
N GLU A 122 -12.75 -5.18 47.59
CA GLU A 122 -13.02 -5.10 49.03
C GLU A 122 -14.31 -5.85 49.34
N PRO A 123 -14.33 -6.79 50.31
CA PRO A 123 -15.57 -7.36 50.82
C PRO A 123 -16.02 -6.56 52.06
N GLU A 124 -17.23 -5.99 52.04
CA GLU A 124 -17.93 -5.58 53.26
C GLU A 124 -19.37 -6.09 53.16
N GLU A 125 -19.67 -7.20 53.83
CA GLU A 125 -20.30 -7.36 55.16
C GLU A 125 -21.84 -7.36 55.11
#